data_AF-A0A3C0SZS5-F1
#
_entry.id   AF-A0A3C0SZS5-F1
#
_cell.length_a   1.000
_cell.length_b   1.000
_cell.length_c   1.000
_cell.angle_alpha   90.00
_cell.angle_beta   90.00
_cell.angle_gamma   90.00
#
_symmetry.space_group_name_H-M   'P 1'
#
loop_
_entity.id
_entity.type
_entity.pdbx_description
1 polymer ?
#
loop_
_entity_poly.entity_id
_entity_poly.type
_entity_poly.pdbx_seq_one_letter_code
_entity_poly.pdbx_strand_id
1 'polypeptide(L)'
;MLDAATVNNSGANVNIESHSRSLKRKRYINAINYANFNNDPLQIIFEHKIFARKLSIFALPSPCMHDSLELSWVKDEQEEDLEQFECLKILIPNGEHVLSIVPDDYCHTPAGMTISLPLKAQILNNRQSERYNAVKVEAILTQNGCFYEGNLVNFNTDTLLVALNETVNPELRWINRDAEFNVILKKQDETVYTGNCILTATREYNGSIFHTFQILDSRIRRFKKKKYRGERFELQSPVQISFMHPLSTERCRIQAVDISASGLGLIEEAAHSVLIPGLKIPEMEMNLPGGTPLRCSTQIIYK
;
A
#
# COMPACT_ATOMS: atom_id res chain seq x y z
N MET A 1 37.11 -22.08 -37.52
CA MET A 1 35.99 -21.54 -38.32
C MET A 1 34.77 -22.33 -37.91
N LEU A 2 33.96 -21.75 -37.01
CA LEU A 2 32.75 -22.35 -36.47
C LEU A 2 31.59 -21.58 -37.09
N ASP A 3 30.71 -22.31 -37.78
CA ASP A 3 29.51 -21.80 -38.42
C ASP A 3 28.47 -21.37 -37.39
N ALA A 4 27.87 -20.21 -37.67
CA ALA A 4 26.77 -19.62 -36.93
C ALA A 4 25.46 -20.34 -37.28
N ALA A 5 24.87 -21.02 -36.31
CA ALA A 5 23.49 -21.50 -36.37
C ALA A 5 22.61 -20.66 -35.44
N THR A 6 21.77 -19.84 -36.08
CA THR A 6 20.70 -19.03 -35.52
C THR A 6 19.68 -19.92 -34.80
N VAL A 7 19.54 -19.76 -33.47
CA VAL A 7 18.42 -20.33 -32.71
C VAL A 7 17.42 -19.22 -32.43
N ASN A 8 16.31 -19.27 -33.17
CA ASN A 8 15.12 -18.44 -32.95
C ASN A 8 14.51 -18.76 -31.59
N ASN A 9 14.54 -17.80 -30.68
CA ASN A 9 13.89 -17.87 -29.39
C ASN A 9 12.50 -17.25 -29.51
N SER A 10 11.50 -18.05 -29.90
CA SER A 10 10.09 -17.66 -29.84
C SER A 10 9.59 -17.78 -28.40
N GLY A 11 9.95 -16.80 -27.57
CA GLY A 11 9.34 -16.59 -26.26
C GLY A 11 7.94 -16.02 -26.45
N ALA A 12 6.93 -16.88 -26.31
CA ALA A 12 5.54 -16.46 -26.20
C ALA A 12 5.38 -15.63 -24.91
N ASN A 13 5.37 -14.31 -25.05
CA ASN A 13 4.90 -13.40 -24.01
C ASN A 13 3.41 -13.67 -23.79
N VAL A 14 3.09 -14.43 -22.75
CA VAL A 14 1.73 -14.52 -22.23
C VAL A 14 1.42 -13.19 -21.56
N ASN A 15 0.82 -12.29 -22.33
CA ASN A 15 0.12 -11.11 -21.81
C ASN A 15 -0.98 -11.59 -20.86
N ILE A 16 -0.78 -11.41 -19.56
CA ILE A 16 -1.85 -11.52 -18.58
C ILE A 16 -2.65 -10.21 -18.68
N GLU A 17 -3.56 -10.14 -19.65
CA GLU A 17 -4.59 -9.10 -19.70
C GLU A 17 -5.55 -9.30 -18.52
N SER A 18 -5.27 -8.59 -17.41
CA SER A 18 -6.27 -8.39 -16.37
C SER A 18 -7.48 -7.70 -17.00
N HIS A 19 -8.60 -8.41 -17.15
CA HIS A 19 -9.84 -7.84 -17.66
C HIS A 19 -10.31 -6.74 -16.70
N SER A 20 -9.99 -5.48 -17.00
CA SER A 20 -10.43 -4.34 -16.19
C SER A 20 -11.93 -4.15 -16.40
N ARG A 21 -12.71 -4.41 -15.35
CA ARG A 21 -14.15 -4.17 -15.38
C ARG A 21 -14.36 -2.66 -15.50
N SER A 22 -15.13 -2.20 -16.48
CA SER A 22 -15.38 -0.77 -16.69
C SER A 22 -16.79 -0.36 -16.24
N LEU A 23 -16.93 0.89 -15.77
CA LEU A 23 -18.17 1.47 -15.29
C LEU A 23 -18.53 2.71 -16.11
N LYS A 24 -19.77 2.81 -16.57
CA LYS A 24 -20.24 3.95 -17.39
C LYS A 24 -20.32 5.24 -16.56
N ARG A 25 -20.06 6.40 -17.20
CA ARG A 25 -20.14 7.76 -16.62
C ARG A 25 -21.29 7.97 -15.64
N LYS A 26 -22.52 7.74 -16.10
CA LYS A 26 -23.74 7.90 -15.29
C LYS A 26 -23.70 7.15 -13.94
N ARG A 27 -23.02 6.00 -13.86
CA ARG A 27 -22.93 5.22 -12.63
C ARG A 27 -21.85 5.71 -11.68
N TYR A 28 -20.70 6.16 -12.17
CA TYR A 28 -19.65 6.64 -11.28
C TYR A 28 -19.84 8.10 -10.85
N ILE A 29 -20.64 8.90 -11.57
CA ILE A 29 -21.13 10.20 -11.09
C ILE A 29 -21.81 10.03 -9.73
N ASN A 30 -22.58 8.95 -9.53
CA ASN A 30 -23.19 8.68 -8.23
C ASN A 30 -22.14 8.43 -7.13
N ALA A 31 -21.01 7.78 -7.45
CA ALA A 31 -19.92 7.58 -6.49
C ALA A 31 -19.23 8.91 -6.14
N ILE A 32 -19.05 9.80 -7.13
CA ILE A 32 -18.54 11.16 -6.91
C ILE A 32 -19.51 11.96 -6.02
N ASN A 33 -20.82 11.92 -6.32
CA ASN A 33 -21.82 12.63 -5.53
C ASN A 33 -21.97 12.07 -4.12
N TYR A 34 -21.82 10.76 -3.96
CA TYR A 34 -21.77 10.12 -2.65
C TYR A 34 -20.55 10.60 -1.85
N ALA A 35 -19.37 10.65 -2.49
CA ALA A 35 -18.17 11.19 -1.87
C ALA A 35 -18.34 12.66 -1.46
N ASN A 36 -18.90 13.50 -2.34
CA ASN A 36 -19.26 14.89 -2.01
C ASN A 36 -20.20 14.96 -0.80
N PHE A 37 -21.26 14.12 -0.76
CA PHE A 37 -22.24 14.13 0.32
C PHE A 37 -21.62 13.79 1.69
N ASN A 38 -20.62 12.91 1.71
CA ASN A 38 -19.93 12.50 2.94
C ASN A 38 -18.70 13.36 3.27
N ASN A 39 -18.36 14.36 2.45
CA ASN A 39 -17.08 15.07 2.50
C ASN A 39 -15.86 14.12 2.40
N ASP A 40 -15.98 13.06 1.59
CA ASP A 40 -14.88 12.14 1.29
C ASP A 40 -14.01 12.73 0.16
N PRO A 41 -12.71 13.00 0.39
CA PRO A 41 -11.84 13.54 -0.64
C PRO A 41 -11.49 12.49 -1.70
N LEU A 42 -11.39 12.94 -2.95
CA LEU A 42 -10.84 12.16 -4.06
C LEU A 42 -9.31 12.31 -4.09
N GLN A 43 -8.62 11.24 -4.49
CA GLN A 43 -7.18 11.28 -4.66
C GLN A 43 -6.83 11.51 -6.13
N ILE A 44 -5.97 12.48 -6.40
CA ILE A 44 -5.52 12.86 -7.73
C ILE A 44 -4.04 12.55 -7.82
N ILE A 45 -3.66 11.75 -8.80
CA ILE A 45 -2.28 11.34 -9.05
C ILE A 45 -1.76 12.17 -10.21
N PHE A 46 -0.70 12.91 -9.95
CA PHE A 46 0.08 13.69 -10.89
C PHE A 46 1.42 13.00 -11.17
N GLU A 47 1.97 13.19 -12.37
CA GLU A 47 3.31 12.75 -12.76
C GLU A 47 4.10 13.95 -13.30
N HIS A 48 5.35 14.08 -12.86
CA HIS A 48 6.18 15.20 -13.29
C HIS A 48 6.57 15.04 -14.76
N LYS A 49 6.48 16.10 -15.56
CA LYS A 49 6.67 16.06 -17.03
C LYS A 49 8.04 15.53 -17.47
N ILE A 50 9.06 15.76 -16.65
CA ILE A 50 10.47 15.44 -16.97
C ILE A 50 11.02 14.30 -16.10
N PHE A 51 10.51 14.13 -14.89
CA PHE A 51 11.11 13.24 -13.89
C PHE A 51 10.13 12.12 -13.59
N ALA A 52 10.61 10.93 -13.27
CA ALA A 52 9.77 9.80 -12.86
C ALA A 52 9.22 9.98 -11.42
N ARG A 53 8.76 11.18 -11.09
CA ARG A 53 8.20 11.57 -9.79
C ARG A 53 6.69 11.62 -9.91
N LYS A 54 5.99 11.05 -8.93
CA LYS A 54 4.53 11.12 -8.82
C LYS A 54 4.15 11.91 -7.59
N LEU A 55 3.19 12.79 -7.75
CA LEU A 55 2.60 13.59 -6.70
C LEU A 55 1.16 13.14 -6.50
N SER A 56 0.71 13.05 -5.24
CA SER A 56 -0.65 12.65 -4.92
C SER A 56 -1.28 13.71 -4.05
N ILE A 57 -2.38 14.29 -4.54
CA ILE A 57 -3.10 15.39 -3.90
C ILE A 57 -4.55 14.98 -3.64
N PHE A 58 -5.12 15.49 -2.55
CA PHE A 58 -6.52 15.31 -2.21
C PHE A 58 -7.36 16.54 -2.53
N ALA A 59 -8.53 16.30 -3.10
CA ALA A 59 -9.50 17.33 -3.37
C ALA A 59 -10.92 16.87 -3.07
N LEU A 60 -11.72 17.76 -2.51
CA LEU A 60 -13.14 17.53 -2.27
C LEU A 60 -13.91 17.73 -3.59
N PRO A 61 -14.71 16.75 -4.02
CA PRO A 61 -15.55 16.90 -5.19
C PRO A 61 -16.74 17.79 -4.85
N SER A 62 -17.12 18.66 -5.78
CA SER A 62 -18.42 19.34 -5.75
C SER A 62 -19.52 18.45 -6.33
N PRO A 63 -20.81 18.79 -6.13
CA PRO A 63 -21.91 18.07 -6.77
C PRO A 63 -21.75 18.03 -8.29
N CYS A 64 -21.81 16.83 -8.87
CA CYS A 64 -21.60 16.60 -10.28
C CYS A 64 -22.87 16.03 -10.93
N MET A 65 -23.36 16.69 -11.98
CA MET A 65 -24.56 16.23 -12.72
C MET A 65 -24.27 15.79 -14.15
N HIS A 66 -23.16 16.24 -14.74
CA HIS A 66 -22.85 16.07 -16.15
C HIS A 66 -21.46 15.45 -16.32
N ASP A 67 -20.67 15.97 -17.24
CA ASP A 67 -19.30 15.55 -17.51
C ASP A 67 -18.24 16.52 -16.99
N SER A 68 -18.62 17.63 -16.37
CA SER A 68 -17.69 18.50 -15.65
C SER A 68 -17.72 18.18 -14.15
N LEU A 69 -16.55 17.97 -13.56
CA LEU A 69 -16.36 17.84 -12.12
C LEU A 69 -15.45 18.96 -11.62
N GLU A 70 -15.94 19.73 -10.65
CA GLU A 70 -15.17 20.72 -9.91
C GLU A 70 -14.64 20.10 -8.61
N LEU A 71 -13.36 20.33 -8.33
CA LEU A 71 -12.62 19.81 -7.20
C LEU A 71 -12.01 20.99 -6.44
N SER A 72 -12.11 21.01 -5.12
CA SER A 72 -11.44 22.00 -4.27
C SER A 72 -10.33 21.34 -3.47
N TRP A 73 -9.13 21.95 -3.45
CA TRP A 73 -8.01 21.39 -2.70
C TRP A 73 -8.31 21.33 -1.21
N VAL A 74 -7.88 20.26 -0.55
CA VAL A 74 -7.89 20.22 0.91
C VAL A 74 -6.76 21.15 1.39
N LYS A 75 -7.14 22.25 2.03
CA LYS A 75 -6.23 23.31 2.51
C LYS A 75 -5.32 22.74 3.60
N ASP A 76 -4.16 22.22 3.19
CA ASP A 76 -2.96 21.91 4.00
C ASP A 76 -1.92 21.10 3.19
N GLU A 77 -2.21 20.75 1.93
CA GLU A 77 -1.20 20.24 1.01
C GLU A 77 -0.44 21.43 0.39
N GLN A 78 0.83 21.56 0.77
CA GLN A 78 1.76 22.59 0.26
C GLN A 78 1.59 22.76 -1.26
N GLU A 79 1.48 24.02 -1.70
CA GLU A 79 1.36 24.45 -3.10
C GLU A 79 2.61 24.02 -3.88
N GLU A 80 2.67 22.76 -4.30
CA GLU A 80 3.60 22.37 -5.36
C GLU A 80 3.16 23.02 -6.67
N ASP A 81 4.13 23.44 -7.47
CA ASP A 81 3.89 24.02 -8.78
C ASP A 81 3.35 22.95 -9.74
N LEU A 82 2.02 22.80 -9.75
CA LEU A 82 1.31 21.84 -10.59
C LEU A 82 1.50 22.10 -12.08
N GLU A 83 2.03 23.26 -12.49
CA GLU A 83 2.36 23.53 -13.89
C GLU A 83 3.43 22.56 -14.43
N GLN A 84 4.26 22.00 -13.56
CA GLN A 84 5.32 21.04 -13.91
C GLN A 84 4.84 19.59 -13.98
N PHE A 85 3.56 19.35 -13.64
CA PHE A 85 2.97 18.03 -13.54
C PHE A 85 1.84 17.82 -14.55
N GLU A 86 1.59 16.56 -14.89
CA GLU A 86 0.44 16.12 -15.66
C GLU A 86 -0.48 15.26 -14.80
N CYS A 87 -1.79 15.49 -14.91
CA CYS A 87 -2.78 14.71 -14.18
C CYS A 87 -2.90 13.33 -14.84
N LEU A 88 -2.36 12.31 -14.16
CA LEU A 88 -2.35 10.94 -14.66
C LEU A 88 -3.71 10.28 -14.47
N LYS A 89 -4.28 10.36 -13.26
CA LYS A 89 -5.56 9.73 -12.92
C LYS A 89 -6.15 10.26 -11.63
N ILE A 90 -7.45 10.04 -11.47
CA ILE A 90 -8.21 10.35 -10.26
C ILE A 90 -8.83 9.06 -9.74
N LEU A 91 -8.75 8.88 -8.43
CA LEU A 91 -9.22 7.73 -7.69
C LEU A 91 -10.46 8.11 -6.87
N ILE A 92 -11.58 7.47 -7.18
CA ILE A 92 -12.89 7.72 -6.58
C ILE A 92 -13.25 6.54 -5.68
N PRO A 93 -13.46 6.75 -4.36
CA PRO A 93 -13.97 5.71 -3.46
C PRO A 93 -15.35 5.22 -3.91
N ASN A 94 -15.57 3.90 -3.94
CA ASN A 94 -16.87 3.31 -4.26
C ASN A 94 -17.06 2.00 -3.49
N GLY A 95 -17.30 2.11 -2.18
CA GLY A 95 -17.39 0.96 -1.27
C GLY A 95 -16.06 0.21 -1.16
N GLU A 96 -16.06 -1.08 -1.49
CA GLU A 96 -14.87 -1.94 -1.49
C GLU A 96 -13.97 -1.76 -2.72
N HIS A 97 -14.43 -1.01 -3.72
CA HIS A 97 -13.68 -0.75 -4.94
C HIS A 97 -13.24 0.72 -5.01
N VAL A 98 -12.23 0.98 -5.84
CA VAL A 98 -11.86 2.34 -6.23
C VAL A 98 -12.04 2.46 -7.73
N LEU A 99 -12.72 3.50 -8.17
CA LEU A 99 -12.84 3.79 -9.58
C LEU A 99 -11.66 4.66 -9.98
N SER A 100 -10.98 4.33 -11.07
CA SER A 100 -9.97 5.18 -11.67
C SER A 100 -10.50 5.77 -12.95
N ILE A 101 -10.39 7.09 -13.05
CA ILE A 101 -10.62 7.83 -14.26
C ILE A 101 -9.32 8.51 -14.70
N VAL A 102 -9.07 8.52 -16.00
CA VAL A 102 -8.12 9.42 -16.62
C VAL A 102 -8.97 10.57 -17.18
N PRO A 103 -8.75 11.82 -16.76
CA PRO A 103 -9.56 12.94 -17.26
C PRO A 103 -9.34 13.12 -18.76
N ASP A 104 -10.42 13.43 -19.50
CA ASP A 104 -10.33 13.72 -20.95
C ASP A 104 -9.61 15.07 -21.18
N ASP A 105 -9.83 16.01 -20.25
CA ASP A 105 -9.19 17.31 -20.18
C ASP A 105 -9.26 17.82 -18.73
N TYR A 106 -8.37 18.72 -18.35
CA TYR A 106 -8.36 19.33 -17.01
C TYR A 106 -7.72 20.71 -16.99
N CYS A 107 -8.20 21.55 -16.08
CA CYS A 107 -7.62 22.85 -15.78
C CYS A 107 -7.54 23.02 -14.26
N HIS A 108 -6.38 23.37 -13.74
CA HIS A 108 -6.20 23.61 -12.31
C HIS A 108 -6.09 25.11 -12.01
N THR A 109 -6.45 25.46 -10.78
CA THR A 109 -6.35 26.80 -10.20
C THR A 109 -5.73 26.67 -8.80
N PRO A 110 -5.30 27.78 -8.18
CA PRO A 110 -4.82 27.74 -6.80
C PRO A 110 -5.85 27.20 -5.79
N ALA A 111 -7.14 27.24 -6.10
CA ALA A 111 -8.20 26.77 -5.21
C ALA A 111 -8.63 25.31 -5.47
N GLY A 112 -8.33 24.77 -6.65
CA GLY A 112 -8.88 23.49 -7.06
C GLY A 112 -8.56 23.08 -8.49
N MET A 113 -9.37 22.18 -9.04
CA MET A 113 -9.27 21.73 -10.42
C MET A 113 -10.64 21.46 -11.01
N THR A 114 -10.82 21.78 -12.28
CA THR A 114 -11.98 21.36 -13.07
C THR A 114 -11.53 20.31 -14.06
N ILE A 115 -12.29 19.22 -14.18
CA ILE A 115 -11.99 18.13 -15.10
C ILE A 115 -13.18 17.80 -15.99
N SER A 116 -12.85 17.36 -17.21
CA SER A 116 -13.78 16.67 -18.10
C SER A 116 -13.73 15.17 -17.83
N LEU A 117 -14.86 14.62 -17.38
CA LEU A 117 -15.02 13.22 -17.01
C LEU A 117 -15.04 12.31 -18.25
N PRO A 118 -14.30 11.19 -18.28
CA PRO A 118 -14.32 10.26 -19.42
C PRO A 118 -15.66 9.53 -19.57
N LEU A 119 -15.90 8.83 -20.68
CA LEU A 119 -17.15 8.06 -20.84
C LEU A 119 -17.23 6.84 -19.91
N LYS A 120 -16.07 6.34 -19.47
CA LYS A 120 -15.93 5.14 -18.64
C LYS A 120 -14.87 5.37 -17.56
N ALA A 121 -15.17 4.90 -16.36
CA ALA A 121 -14.16 4.66 -15.34
C ALA A 121 -13.70 3.21 -15.41
N GLN A 122 -12.43 2.98 -15.14
CA GLN A 122 -11.95 1.65 -14.83
C GLN A 122 -12.28 1.35 -13.38
N ILE A 123 -12.94 0.24 -13.10
CA ILE A 123 -13.01 -0.28 -11.75
C ILE A 123 -11.62 -0.83 -11.48
N LEU A 124 -10.86 -0.10 -10.67
CA LEU A 124 -9.73 -0.72 -10.04
C LEU A 124 -10.32 -1.63 -8.98
N ASN A 125 -9.96 -2.91 -9.04
CA ASN A 125 -9.96 -3.72 -7.83
C ASN A 125 -8.85 -3.18 -6.93
N ASN A 126 -9.03 -1.97 -6.42
CA ASN A 126 -8.12 -1.40 -5.46
C ASN A 126 -8.56 -1.84 -4.08
N ARG A 127 -8.30 -3.11 -3.84
CA ARG A 127 -7.71 -3.66 -2.62
C ARG A 127 -7.05 -4.93 -3.12
N GLN A 128 -5.86 -4.78 -3.73
CA GLN A 128 -5.03 -5.95 -4.03
C GLN A 128 -4.71 -6.74 -2.75
N SER A 129 -4.83 -6.09 -1.59
CA SER A 129 -4.93 -6.69 -0.27
C SER A 129 -5.96 -5.93 0.57
N GLU A 130 -6.80 -6.68 1.28
CA GLU A 130 -7.72 -6.19 2.31
C GLU A 130 -6.96 -5.33 3.35
N ARG A 131 -7.61 -4.27 3.86
CA ARG A 131 -7.02 -3.46 4.95
C ARG A 131 -7.44 -4.02 6.29
N TYR A 132 -6.47 -4.23 7.15
CA TYR A 132 -6.66 -4.72 8.49
C TYR A 132 -6.51 -3.57 9.48
N ASN A 133 -7.45 -3.47 10.41
CA ASN A 133 -7.35 -2.50 11.50
C ASN A 133 -6.21 -2.91 12.42
N ALA A 134 -5.36 -1.93 12.74
CA ALA A 134 -4.34 -2.09 13.74
C ALA A 134 -4.94 -1.83 15.12
N VAL A 135 -4.45 -2.58 16.12
CA VAL A 135 -4.99 -2.49 17.48
C VAL A 135 -3.84 -2.27 18.44
N LYS A 136 -3.76 -1.10 19.07
CA LYS A 136 -2.71 -0.74 20.04
C LYS A 136 -1.29 -0.90 19.46
N VAL A 137 -1.08 -0.40 18.25
CA VAL A 137 0.23 -0.42 17.58
C VAL A 137 0.74 1.01 17.48
N GLU A 138 1.84 1.25 18.16
CA GLU A 138 2.56 2.53 18.08
C GLU A 138 3.40 2.56 16.81
N ALA A 139 3.45 3.72 16.18
CA ALA A 139 4.24 3.98 14.99
C ALA A 139 5.25 5.09 15.29
N ILE A 140 6.53 4.79 15.03
CA ILE A 140 7.62 5.76 15.10
C ILE A 140 8.20 5.87 13.69
N LEU A 141 8.05 7.04 13.09
CA LEU A 141 8.63 7.37 11.80
C LEU A 141 9.89 8.19 12.01
N THR A 142 10.91 7.94 11.21
CA THR A 142 12.16 8.70 11.25
C THR A 142 12.58 9.12 9.86
N GLN A 143 12.97 10.39 9.73
CA GLN A 143 13.50 10.95 8.49
C GLN A 143 14.55 11.99 8.85
N ASN A 144 15.76 11.88 8.28
CA ASN A 144 16.84 12.84 8.47
C ASN A 144 17.17 13.19 9.93
N GLY A 145 16.97 12.26 10.86
CA GLY A 145 17.21 12.46 12.30
C GLY A 145 16.02 13.03 13.09
N CYS A 146 14.93 13.40 12.43
CA CYS A 146 13.66 13.75 13.06
C CYS A 146 12.86 12.48 13.39
N PHE A 147 12.10 12.53 14.49
CA PHE A 147 11.24 11.44 14.96
C PHE A 147 9.80 11.92 14.99
N TYR A 148 8.88 11.08 14.50
CA TYR A 148 7.45 11.36 14.51
C TYR A 148 6.71 10.20 15.17
N GLU A 149 6.05 10.48 16.28
CA GLU A 149 5.31 9.50 17.08
C GLU A 149 3.82 9.54 16.75
N GLY A 150 3.22 8.36 16.62
CA GLY A 150 1.79 8.21 16.39
C GLY A 150 1.31 6.79 16.53
N ASN A 151 0.17 6.51 15.91
CA ASN A 151 -0.47 5.20 15.98
C ASN A 151 -0.77 4.67 14.59
N LEU A 152 -0.48 3.38 14.37
CA LEU A 152 -0.96 2.69 13.17
C LEU A 152 -2.48 2.50 13.32
N VAL A 153 -3.23 2.96 12.32
CA VAL A 153 -4.70 2.89 12.27
C VAL A 153 -5.14 1.65 11.53
N ASN A 154 -4.60 1.46 10.32
CA ASN A 154 -4.81 0.26 9.52
C ASN A 154 -3.64 0.06 8.56
N PHE A 155 -3.56 -1.14 7.98
CA PHE A 155 -2.49 -1.51 7.07
C PHE A 155 -2.99 -2.53 6.05
N ASN A 156 -2.24 -2.67 4.97
CA ASN A 156 -2.26 -3.85 4.12
C ASN A 156 -0.81 -4.19 3.74
N THR A 157 -0.59 -5.06 2.75
CA THR A 157 0.79 -5.47 2.38
C THR A 157 1.65 -4.34 1.82
N ASP A 158 1.02 -3.27 1.32
CA ASP A 158 1.69 -2.26 0.52
C ASP A 158 1.68 -0.89 1.19
N THR A 159 0.78 -0.65 2.14
CA THR A 159 0.57 0.66 2.75
C THR A 159 0.24 0.59 4.24
N LEU A 160 0.69 1.60 4.96
CA LEU A 160 0.43 1.85 6.38
C LEU A 160 -0.34 3.17 6.50
N LEU A 161 -1.48 3.16 7.19
CA LEU A 161 -2.18 4.39 7.57
C LEU A 161 -1.83 4.73 9.00
N VAL A 162 -1.16 5.86 9.22
CA VAL A 162 -0.68 6.30 10.52
C VAL A 162 -1.36 7.61 10.90
N ALA A 163 -1.91 7.67 12.11
CA ALA A 163 -2.38 8.92 12.70
C ALA A 163 -1.19 9.61 13.38
N LEU A 164 -0.82 10.79 12.89
CA LEU A 164 0.19 11.66 13.49
C LEU A 164 -0.48 12.97 13.90
N ASN A 165 0.03 13.60 14.96
CA ASN A 165 -0.51 14.86 15.46
C ASN A 165 0.60 15.90 15.56
N GLU A 166 0.37 17.09 15.02
CA GLU A 166 1.31 18.23 15.06
C GLU A 166 1.60 18.71 16.49
N THR A 167 0.65 18.61 17.42
CA THR A 167 0.87 18.98 18.83
C THR A 167 1.96 18.15 19.49
N VAL A 168 2.07 16.88 19.10
CA VAL A 168 3.11 15.95 19.56
C VAL A 168 4.35 16.05 18.68
N ASN A 169 4.17 16.40 17.41
CA ASN A 169 5.23 16.41 16.41
C ASN A 169 5.27 17.75 15.64
N PRO A 170 5.80 18.84 16.22
CA PRO A 170 5.82 20.16 15.59
C PRO A 170 6.52 20.17 14.22
N GLU A 171 7.53 19.32 14.07
CA GLU A 171 8.34 19.17 12.84
C GLU A 171 7.55 18.55 11.67
N LEU A 172 6.30 18.09 11.87
CA LEU A 172 5.47 17.52 10.80
C LEU A 172 5.25 18.50 9.65
N ARG A 173 5.26 19.81 9.93
CA ARG A 173 5.06 20.88 8.94
C ARG A 173 6.18 20.96 7.91
N TRP A 174 7.34 20.38 8.20
CA TRP A 174 8.54 20.44 7.37
C TRP A 174 8.98 19.06 6.87
N ILE A 175 8.09 18.06 6.91
CA ILE A 175 8.40 16.75 6.38
C ILE A 175 8.75 16.85 4.89
N ASN A 176 9.83 16.17 4.49
CA ASN A 176 10.13 16.02 3.08
C ASN A 176 9.30 14.84 2.55
N ARG A 177 8.27 15.14 1.77
CA ARG A 177 7.34 14.13 1.23
C ARG A 177 8.00 13.20 0.21
N ASP A 178 9.07 13.63 -0.43
CA ASP A 178 9.81 12.85 -1.44
C ASP A 178 10.89 11.95 -0.87
N ALA A 179 11.27 12.17 0.38
CA ALA A 179 12.30 11.38 1.03
C ALA A 179 11.69 10.17 1.75
N GLU A 180 12.47 9.10 1.81
CA GLU A 180 12.07 7.89 2.54
C GLU A 180 12.03 8.16 4.05
N PHE A 181 11.08 7.50 4.70
CA PHE A 181 10.99 7.36 6.14
C PHE A 181 11.40 5.93 6.51
N ASN A 182 12.14 5.79 7.61
CA ASN A 182 12.19 4.51 8.30
C ASN A 182 11.03 4.46 9.31
N VAL A 183 10.23 3.42 9.24
CA VAL A 183 9.11 3.17 10.15
C VAL A 183 9.46 2.03 11.09
N ILE A 184 9.16 2.23 12.37
CA ILE A 184 9.23 1.22 13.43
C ILE A 184 7.82 1.09 14.00
N LEU A 185 7.27 -0.12 13.98
CA LEU A 185 5.99 -0.41 14.64
C LEU A 185 6.24 -1.20 15.91
N LYS A 186 5.62 -0.77 17.01
CA LYS A 186 5.74 -1.39 18.31
C LYS A 186 4.39 -1.90 18.81
N LYS A 187 4.42 -3.06 19.45
CA LYS A 187 3.29 -3.66 20.16
C LYS A 187 3.76 -3.98 21.58
N GLN A 188 3.17 -3.34 22.59
CA GLN A 188 3.58 -3.52 24.00
C GLN A 188 5.10 -3.34 24.17
N ASP A 189 5.65 -2.21 23.69
CA ASP A 189 7.09 -1.89 23.65
C ASP A 189 8.00 -2.79 22.79
N GLU A 190 7.52 -3.93 22.29
CA GLU A 190 8.29 -4.78 21.40
C GLU A 190 8.21 -4.29 19.95
N THR A 191 9.37 -4.15 19.30
CA THR A 191 9.43 -3.84 17.86
C THR A 191 9.03 -5.05 17.02
N VAL A 192 7.81 -4.99 16.48
CA VAL A 192 7.21 -6.04 15.64
C VAL A 192 7.43 -5.80 14.14
N TYR A 193 7.76 -4.59 13.71
CA TYR A 193 8.07 -4.30 12.31
C TYR A 193 9.06 -3.16 12.18
N THR A 194 9.92 -3.26 11.16
CA THR A 194 10.82 -2.18 10.73
C THR A 194 10.96 -2.23 9.23
N GLY A 195 10.85 -1.09 8.56
CA GLY A 195 10.99 -0.99 7.11
C GLY A 195 11.12 0.44 6.61
N ASN A 196 11.40 0.57 5.32
CA ASN A 196 11.42 1.82 4.58
C ASN A 196 10.05 2.07 3.93
N CYS A 197 9.61 3.32 3.98
CA CYS A 197 8.36 3.74 3.39
C CYS A 197 8.44 5.17 2.85
N ILE A 198 7.54 5.55 1.96
CA ILE A 198 7.41 6.92 1.46
C ILE A 198 6.02 7.45 1.73
N LEU A 199 5.89 8.73 2.08
CA LEU A 199 4.60 9.36 2.27
C LEU A 199 3.92 9.53 0.92
N THR A 200 2.73 8.95 0.76
CA THR A 200 1.97 9.01 -0.50
C THR A 200 0.70 9.84 -0.40
N ALA A 201 0.21 10.10 0.81
CA ALA A 201 -1.07 10.77 0.99
C ALA A 201 -1.25 11.28 2.42
N THR A 202 -1.90 12.43 2.59
CA THR A 202 -2.35 12.95 3.88
C THR A 202 -3.84 13.27 3.80
N ARG A 203 -4.60 12.94 4.85
CA ARG A 203 -6.04 13.19 4.92
C ARG A 203 -6.39 13.72 6.29
N GLU A 204 -7.22 14.76 6.34
CA GLU A 204 -7.86 15.18 7.58
C GLU A 204 -9.28 14.63 7.64
N TYR A 205 -9.66 14.06 8.79
CA TYR A 205 -11.02 13.62 9.05
C TYR A 205 -11.38 13.89 10.51
N ASN A 206 -12.46 14.63 10.74
CA ASN A 206 -12.93 15.03 12.07
C ASN A 206 -11.84 15.67 12.94
N GLY A 207 -11.00 16.54 12.36
CA GLY A 207 -9.90 17.21 13.08
C GLY A 207 -8.70 16.31 13.39
N SER A 208 -8.66 15.08 12.87
CA SER A 208 -7.53 14.16 12.97
C SER A 208 -6.82 14.05 11.63
N ILE A 209 -5.48 14.10 11.64
CA ILE A 209 -4.65 13.98 10.44
C ILE A 209 -4.13 12.54 10.31
N PHE A 210 -4.30 11.97 9.13
CA PHE A 210 -3.92 10.61 8.77
C PHE A 210 -2.97 10.62 7.59
N HIS A 211 -1.83 9.95 7.73
CA HIS A 211 -0.80 9.85 6.70
C HIS A 211 -0.71 8.43 6.17
N THR A 212 -0.76 8.26 4.86
CA THR A 212 -0.60 6.97 4.19
C THR A 212 0.82 6.83 3.68
N PHE A 213 1.54 5.85 4.22
CA PHE A 213 2.89 5.51 3.82
C PHE A 213 2.87 4.26 2.95
N GLN A 214 3.52 4.32 1.79
CA GLN A 214 3.75 3.15 0.95
C GLN A 214 5.03 2.44 1.38
N ILE A 215 4.95 1.14 1.58
CA ILE A 215 6.08 0.28 1.95
C ILE A 215 6.95 0.06 0.71
N LEU A 216 8.26 0.25 0.85
CA LEU A 216 9.21 0.12 -0.26
C LEU A 216 9.93 -1.24 -0.28
N ASP A 217 10.03 -1.88 0.89
CA ASP A 217 10.79 -3.11 1.04
C ASP A 217 9.99 -4.34 0.57
N SER A 218 10.39 -4.92 -0.55
CA SER A 218 9.97 -6.27 -0.94
C SER A 218 10.80 -7.37 -0.27
N ARG A 219 11.94 -7.01 0.33
CA ARG A 219 12.87 -7.94 0.99
C ARG A 219 13.75 -7.23 2.02
N ILE A 220 13.89 -7.83 3.20
CA ILE A 220 14.89 -7.40 4.20
C ILE A 220 16.21 -8.16 4.04
N ARG A 221 17.33 -7.47 4.27
CA ARG A 221 18.68 -8.05 4.29
C ARG A 221 19.28 -7.98 5.69
N ARG A 222 18.76 -8.80 6.61
CA ARG A 222 19.27 -8.87 7.99
C ARG A 222 20.56 -9.67 8.14
N PHE A 223 20.73 -10.73 7.34
CA PHE A 223 21.86 -11.66 7.46
C PHE A 223 22.71 -11.68 6.19
N LYS A 224 24.03 -11.79 6.36
CA LYS A 224 24.94 -12.09 5.25
C LYS A 224 24.53 -13.42 4.61
N LYS A 225 24.60 -13.50 3.27
CA LYS A 225 24.35 -14.76 2.56
C LYS A 225 25.26 -15.85 3.15
N LYS A 226 24.69 -16.95 3.63
CA LYS A 226 25.46 -18.09 4.13
C LYS A 226 26.19 -18.74 2.96
N LYS A 227 27.46 -19.10 3.15
CA LYS A 227 28.29 -19.84 2.18
C LYS A 227 27.76 -21.26 1.95
N TYR A 228 27.11 -21.84 2.96
CA TYR A 228 26.43 -23.13 2.89
C TYR A 228 24.99 -22.97 3.39
N ARG A 229 24.02 -23.38 2.57
CA ARG A 229 22.60 -23.35 2.91
C ARG A 229 22.12 -24.78 3.11
N GLY A 230 21.37 -25.03 4.18
CA GLY A 230 20.71 -26.32 4.37
C GLY A 230 19.70 -26.58 3.26
N GLU A 231 19.47 -27.85 2.96
CA GLU A 231 18.45 -28.26 2.00
C GLU A 231 17.06 -27.84 2.46
N ARG A 232 16.20 -27.52 1.49
CA ARG A 232 14.78 -27.26 1.69
C ARG A 232 14.03 -28.52 1.32
N PHE A 233 13.15 -28.96 2.20
CA PHE A 233 12.25 -30.07 1.98
C PHE A 233 10.90 -29.51 1.57
N GLU A 234 10.46 -29.85 0.36
CA GLU A 234 9.08 -29.61 -0.06
C GLU A 234 8.13 -30.50 0.72
N LEU A 235 7.06 -29.92 1.23
CA LEU A 235 6.07 -30.63 2.02
C LEU A 235 5.09 -31.32 1.08
N GLN A 236 5.04 -32.66 1.12
CA GLN A 236 4.11 -33.45 0.30
C GLN A 236 2.63 -33.23 0.67
N SER A 237 2.37 -32.73 1.87
CA SER A 237 1.05 -32.30 2.33
C SER A 237 1.16 -30.90 2.94
N PRO A 238 0.25 -29.96 2.63
CA PRO A 238 0.28 -28.62 3.21
C PRO A 238 0.24 -28.68 4.74
N VAL A 239 1.25 -28.09 5.39
CA VAL A 239 1.28 -27.96 6.85
C VAL A 239 0.64 -26.62 7.21
N GLN A 240 -0.36 -26.66 8.09
CA GLN A 240 -1.01 -25.44 8.56
C GLN A 240 -0.18 -24.79 9.66
N ILE A 241 0.07 -23.51 9.48
CA ILE A 241 0.66 -22.61 10.48
C ILE A 241 -0.44 -21.69 11.00
N SER A 242 -0.40 -21.39 12.29
CA SER A 242 -1.26 -20.37 12.88
C SER A 242 -0.51 -19.44 13.82
N PHE A 243 -0.91 -18.17 13.83
CA PHE A 243 -0.38 -17.16 14.73
C PHE A 243 -1.41 -16.03 14.92
N MET A 244 -1.22 -15.23 15.96
CA MET A 244 -1.93 -13.97 16.12
C MET A 244 -1.16 -12.89 15.35
N HIS A 245 -1.83 -12.18 14.45
CA HIS A 245 -1.16 -11.16 13.64
C HIS A 245 -0.60 -10.05 14.56
N PRO A 246 0.69 -9.70 14.50
CA PRO A 246 1.30 -8.75 15.45
C PRO A 246 0.65 -7.37 15.45
N LEU A 247 0.21 -6.92 14.26
CA LEU A 247 -0.37 -5.60 14.07
C LEU A 247 -1.88 -5.54 14.32
N SER A 248 -2.60 -6.65 14.19
CA SER A 248 -4.06 -6.69 14.34
C SER A 248 -4.47 -7.64 15.48
N THR A 249 -5.76 -7.93 15.61
CA THR A 249 -6.27 -8.98 16.52
C THR A 249 -6.64 -10.25 15.77
N GLU A 250 -6.36 -10.33 14.47
CA GLU A 250 -6.75 -11.46 13.63
C GLU A 250 -5.88 -12.68 13.88
N ARG A 251 -6.52 -13.86 13.87
CA ARG A 251 -5.81 -15.13 13.89
C ARG A 251 -5.56 -15.58 12.47
N CYS A 252 -4.29 -15.56 12.06
CA CYS A 252 -3.90 -15.98 10.72
C CYS A 252 -3.72 -17.50 10.68
N ARG A 253 -4.17 -18.12 9.58
CA ARG A 253 -3.92 -19.53 9.25
C ARG A 253 -3.39 -19.60 7.83
N ILE A 254 -2.13 -19.99 7.67
CA ILE A 254 -1.40 -19.96 6.39
C ILE A 254 -0.79 -21.33 6.14
N GLN A 255 -0.74 -21.75 4.87
CA GLN A 255 -0.12 -23.02 4.50
C GLN A 255 1.38 -22.84 4.27
N ALA A 256 2.18 -23.76 4.81
CA ALA A 256 3.57 -23.93 4.46
C ALA A 256 3.73 -24.89 3.29
N VAL A 257 4.64 -24.55 2.38
CA VAL A 257 4.98 -25.36 1.19
C VAL A 257 6.38 -25.93 1.21
N ASP A 258 7.32 -25.23 1.86
CA ASP A 258 8.67 -25.74 2.10
C ASP A 258 9.11 -25.45 3.53
N ILE A 259 10.00 -26.30 4.04
CA ILE A 259 10.67 -26.11 5.32
C ILE A 259 12.16 -26.40 5.18
N SER A 260 12.96 -25.65 5.93
CA SER A 260 14.35 -25.99 6.23
C SER A 260 14.62 -25.78 7.71
N ALA A 261 15.83 -26.14 8.16
CA ALA A 261 16.26 -25.92 9.54
C ALA A 261 16.22 -24.44 10.00
N SER A 262 16.11 -23.48 9.08
CA SER A 262 16.14 -22.05 9.43
C SER A 262 15.06 -21.19 8.76
N GLY A 263 14.02 -21.80 8.18
CA GLY A 263 12.98 -21.01 7.51
C GLY A 263 11.93 -21.84 6.82
N LEU A 264 10.87 -21.15 6.39
CA LEU A 264 9.66 -21.71 5.81
C LEU A 264 9.29 -20.93 4.55
N GLY A 265 8.73 -21.63 3.56
CA GLY A 265 7.99 -21.04 2.45
C GLY A 265 6.49 -21.08 2.77
N LEU A 266 5.81 -19.94 2.61
CA LEU A 266 4.38 -19.78 2.89
C LEU A 266 3.64 -19.39 1.61
N ILE A 267 2.38 -19.78 1.49
CA ILE A 267 1.48 -19.32 0.43
C ILE A 267 0.32 -18.53 1.04
N GLU A 268 0.13 -17.30 0.55
CA GLU A 268 -1.03 -16.46 0.84
C GLU A 268 -1.84 -16.22 -0.43
N GLU A 269 -3.15 -16.06 -0.27
CA GLU A 269 -3.98 -15.48 -1.33
C GLU A 269 -3.70 -13.98 -1.41
N ALA A 270 -3.50 -13.46 -2.62
CA ALA A 270 -3.14 -12.06 -2.82
C ALA A 270 -4.14 -11.10 -2.16
N ALA A 271 -5.44 -11.36 -2.35
CA ALA A 271 -6.52 -10.50 -1.84
C ALA A 271 -6.59 -10.40 -0.30
N HIS A 272 -6.16 -11.45 0.42
CA HIS A 272 -6.20 -11.53 1.89
C HIS A 272 -4.79 -11.59 2.50
N SER A 273 -3.83 -11.06 1.77
CA SER A 273 -2.43 -11.11 2.15
C SER A 273 -2.18 -10.17 3.34
N VAL A 274 -1.50 -10.67 4.37
CA VAL A 274 -1.26 -9.94 5.63
C VAL A 274 0.23 -9.80 5.95
N LEU A 275 1.08 -10.65 5.38
CA LEU A 275 2.50 -10.68 5.74
C LEU A 275 3.29 -9.56 5.03
N ILE A 276 3.98 -8.72 5.79
CA ILE A 276 4.84 -7.65 5.24
C ILE A 276 6.31 -8.03 5.46
N PRO A 277 7.20 -7.92 4.46
CA PRO A 277 8.65 -8.07 4.68
C PRO A 277 9.14 -7.17 5.81
N GLY A 278 9.82 -7.72 6.81
CA GLY A 278 10.22 -7.01 8.03
C GLY A 278 9.38 -7.37 9.26
N LEU A 279 8.15 -7.85 9.07
CA LEU A 279 7.24 -8.22 10.16
C LEU A 279 7.80 -9.39 10.96
N LYS A 280 7.89 -9.23 12.28
CA LYS A 280 8.24 -10.28 13.24
C LYS A 280 6.96 -10.86 13.81
N ILE A 281 6.85 -12.17 13.80
CA ILE A 281 5.79 -12.94 14.42
C ILE A 281 6.40 -13.60 15.67
N PRO A 282 6.11 -13.08 16.88
CA PRO A 282 6.76 -13.56 18.11
C PRO A 282 6.43 -15.02 18.43
N GLU A 283 5.19 -15.42 18.19
CA GLU A 283 4.72 -16.79 18.44
C GLU A 283 3.96 -17.31 17.23
N MET A 284 4.54 -18.29 16.58
CA MET A 284 3.97 -19.01 15.46
C MET A 284 3.91 -20.49 15.80
N GLU A 285 2.74 -21.10 15.62
CA GLU A 285 2.51 -22.52 15.88
C GLU A 285 2.32 -23.28 14.57
N MET A 286 2.99 -24.41 14.43
CA MET A 286 2.94 -25.30 13.28
C MET A 286 2.56 -26.71 13.73
N ASN A 287 1.52 -27.26 13.12
CA ASN A 287 1.05 -28.61 13.45
C ASN A 287 1.72 -29.64 12.54
N LEU A 288 2.75 -30.31 13.05
CA LEU A 288 3.45 -31.35 12.31
C LEU A 288 2.65 -32.68 12.33
N PRO A 289 2.81 -33.52 11.30
CA PRO A 289 2.33 -34.89 11.33
C PRO A 289 2.84 -35.61 12.60
N GLY A 290 1.93 -36.24 13.35
CA GLY A 290 2.25 -36.84 14.66
C GLY A 290 1.82 -36.01 15.87
N GLY A 291 1.21 -34.83 15.67
CA GLY A 291 0.41 -34.15 16.68
C GLY A 291 1.18 -33.28 17.69
N THR A 292 2.50 -33.15 17.55
CA THR A 292 3.28 -32.22 18.40
C THR A 292 3.34 -30.84 17.74
N PRO A 293 2.83 -29.78 18.39
CA PRO A 293 2.94 -28.43 17.86
C PRO A 293 4.39 -27.92 17.99
N LEU A 294 4.94 -27.43 16.89
CA LEU A 294 6.21 -26.71 16.88
C LEU A 294 5.93 -25.21 17.05
N ARG A 295 6.52 -24.59 18.07
CA ARG A 295 6.41 -23.15 18.31
C ARG A 295 7.73 -22.45 18.06
N CYS A 296 7.68 -21.33 17.33
CA CYS A 296 8.86 -20.52 17.08
C CYS A 296 8.51 -19.05 16.85
N SER A 297 9.49 -18.18 17.03
CA SER A 297 9.43 -16.81 16.54
C SER A 297 9.96 -16.77 15.11
N THR A 298 9.34 -15.95 14.27
CA THR A 298 9.72 -15.82 12.86
C THR A 298 9.76 -14.36 12.43
N GLN A 299 10.43 -14.10 11.31
CA GLN A 299 10.42 -12.80 10.67
C GLN A 299 10.25 -12.99 9.18
N ILE A 300 9.36 -12.22 8.57
CA ILE A 300 9.10 -12.25 7.13
C ILE A 300 10.28 -11.61 6.42
N ILE A 301 10.96 -12.37 5.57
CA ILE A 301 12.20 -11.93 4.94
C ILE A 301 11.95 -11.34 3.54
N TYR A 302 11.03 -11.92 2.78
CA TYR A 302 10.67 -11.47 1.43
C TYR A 302 9.29 -11.99 1.05
N LYS A 303 8.69 -11.32 0.07
CA LYS A 303 7.60 -11.85 -0.75
C LYS A 303 8.10 -12.03 -2.19
#